data_AF-A0A7L0UR43-F1
#
_entry.id   AF-A0A7L0UR43-F1
#
_cell.length_a   1.000
_cell.length_b   1.000
_cell.length_c   1.000
_cell.angle_alpha   90.00
_cell.angle_beta   90.00
_cell.angle_gamma   90.00
#
_symmetry.space_group_name_H-M   'P 1'
#
loop_
_entity.id
_entity.type
_entity.pdbx_description
1 polymer ?
#
loop_
_entity_poly.entity_id
_entity_poly.type
_entity_poly.pdbx_seq_one_letter_code
_entity_poly.pdbx_strand_id
1 'polypeptide(L)'
;STVQKSKVLSSERRKELAKQAKITKEERRAQIDGRHRYLIARLADGIDLSEQQVEDTIISDDKFQLIEQFFAPNGLKKLLFFYQDILQQKSNASLRPDGSTNNLPQKKLFITMGSTEDFRGTCAFFLRTSDEVITASNVSQEVNFGMFDCTNGNILQGLEFFLSQIMIPALKSQQNWGAVKEGLKNNQIQEFLYAVDRFVGTLSSSRQNIEDKIQLTKVDIDVYVRNLQNPSDYITAG
;
A
#
# COMPACT_ATOMS: atom_id res chain seq x y z
N SER A 1 37.22 10.93 28.70
CA SER A 1 37.32 9.48 28.39
C SER A 1 35.98 8.74 28.23
N THR A 2 34.91 9.12 28.94
CA THR A 2 33.59 8.44 28.91
C THR A 2 32.80 8.65 27.59
N VAL A 3 32.87 9.85 27.01
CA VAL A 3 32.20 10.22 25.74
C VAL A 3 32.80 9.50 24.52
N GLN A 4 34.08 9.14 24.59
CA GLN A 4 34.79 8.48 23.51
C GLN A 4 34.52 6.97 23.51
N LYS A 5 34.44 6.34 24.69
CA LYS A 5 33.96 4.96 24.84
C LYS A 5 32.51 4.79 24.38
N SER A 6 31.61 5.73 24.69
CA SER A 6 30.20 5.65 24.25
C SER A 6 30.03 5.80 22.73
N LYS A 7 30.81 6.68 22.08
CA LYS A 7 30.84 6.80 20.61
C LYS A 7 31.39 5.55 19.93
N VAL A 8 32.43 4.92 20.49
CA VAL A 8 33.01 3.68 19.94
C VAL A 8 32.02 2.51 20.07
N LEU A 9 31.39 2.32 21.23
CA LEU A 9 30.32 1.32 21.44
C LEU A 9 29.11 1.52 20.50
N SER A 10 28.76 2.78 20.20
CA SER A 10 27.72 3.12 19.21
C SER A 10 28.15 2.78 17.77
N SER A 11 29.43 2.92 17.45
CA SER A 11 29.96 2.61 16.12
C SER A 11 30.09 1.11 15.87
N GLU A 12 30.47 0.34 16.89
CA GLU A 12 30.55 -1.12 16.84
C GLU A 12 29.16 -1.74 16.71
N ARG A 13 28.18 -1.27 17.50
CA ARG A 13 26.78 -1.71 17.34
C ARG A 13 26.23 -1.44 15.95
N ARG A 14 26.53 -0.28 15.35
CA ARG A 14 26.10 0.04 13.97
C ARG A 14 26.74 -0.87 12.94
N LYS A 15 28.03 -1.17 13.08
CA LYS A 15 28.73 -2.12 12.20
C LYS A 15 28.13 -3.51 12.30
N GLU A 16 27.83 -3.98 13.52
CA GLU A 16 27.23 -5.29 13.71
C GLU A 16 25.82 -5.39 13.13
N LEU A 17 24.97 -4.37 13.35
CA LEU A 17 23.65 -4.30 12.73
C LEU A 17 23.70 -4.30 11.19
N ALA A 18 24.64 -3.54 10.60
CA ALA A 18 24.83 -3.51 9.16
C ALA A 18 25.30 -4.87 8.62
N LYS A 19 26.20 -5.55 9.35
CA LYS A 19 26.66 -6.89 9.01
C LYS A 19 25.50 -7.90 9.07
N GLN A 20 24.69 -7.87 10.11
CA GLN A 20 23.53 -8.74 10.26
C GLN A 20 22.51 -8.51 9.14
N ALA A 21 22.20 -7.24 8.83
CA ALA A 21 21.29 -6.91 7.73
C ALA A 21 21.80 -7.44 6.38
N LYS A 22 23.12 -7.40 6.15
CA LYS A 22 23.74 -7.95 4.95
C LYS A 22 23.60 -9.48 4.89
N ILE A 23 23.89 -10.18 5.98
CA ILE A 23 23.76 -11.65 6.06
C ILE A 23 22.30 -12.06 5.82
N THR A 24 21.35 -11.43 6.50
CA THR A 24 19.92 -11.72 6.32
C THR A 24 19.46 -11.47 4.87
N LYS A 25 19.99 -10.42 4.22
CA LYS A 25 19.71 -10.16 2.80
C LYS A 25 20.23 -11.28 1.89
N GLU A 26 21.45 -11.76 2.13
CA GLU A 26 22.06 -12.86 1.37
C GLU A 26 21.32 -14.18 1.58
N GLU A 27 20.93 -14.50 2.82
CA GLU A 27 20.12 -15.68 3.16
C GLU A 27 18.76 -15.66 2.44
N ARG A 28 18.06 -14.52 2.47
CA ARG A 28 16.77 -14.36 1.78
C ARG A 28 16.90 -14.41 0.27
N ARG A 29 17.98 -13.85 -0.28
CA ARG A 29 18.27 -13.97 -1.72
C ARG A 29 18.47 -15.44 -2.13
N ALA A 30 19.07 -16.26 -1.28
CA ALA A 30 19.20 -17.70 -1.52
C ALA A 30 17.86 -18.46 -1.45
N GLN A 31 16.84 -17.92 -0.78
CA GLN A 31 15.49 -18.50 -0.69
C GLN A 31 14.61 -18.19 -1.91
N ILE A 32 15.00 -17.22 -2.74
CA ILE A 32 14.23 -16.81 -3.93
C ILE A 32 14.16 -17.96 -4.94
N ASP A 33 12.96 -18.51 -5.07
CA ASP A 33 12.61 -19.58 -6.00
C ASP A 33 11.62 -19.11 -7.09
N GLY A 34 11.06 -20.05 -7.87
CA GLY A 34 10.11 -19.73 -8.93
C GLY A 34 8.84 -19.01 -8.44
N ARG A 35 8.40 -19.25 -7.20
CA ARG A 35 7.21 -18.59 -6.63
C ARG A 35 7.49 -17.13 -6.36
N HIS A 36 8.64 -16.85 -5.76
CA HIS A 36 9.10 -15.48 -5.50
C HIS A 36 9.30 -14.70 -6.80
N ARG A 37 9.96 -15.31 -7.79
CA ARG A 37 10.17 -14.67 -9.10
C ARG A 37 8.85 -14.33 -9.79
N TYR A 38 7.83 -15.18 -9.67
CA TYR A 38 6.49 -14.86 -10.17
C TYR A 38 5.90 -13.60 -9.50
N LEU A 39 5.96 -13.50 -8.16
CA LEU A 39 5.48 -12.31 -7.45
C LEU A 39 6.29 -11.06 -7.84
N ILE A 40 7.62 -11.18 -7.93
CA ILE A 40 8.53 -10.09 -8.30
C ILE A 40 8.22 -9.57 -9.70
N ALA A 41 8.07 -10.47 -10.69
CA ALA A 41 7.74 -10.09 -12.07
C ALA A 41 6.39 -9.35 -12.14
N ARG A 42 5.35 -9.86 -11.48
CA ARG A 42 4.03 -9.20 -11.45
C ARG A 42 4.07 -7.83 -10.77
N LEU A 43 4.83 -7.69 -9.68
CA LEU A 43 5.02 -6.40 -9.01
C LEU A 43 5.82 -5.42 -9.85
N ALA A 44 6.89 -5.88 -10.50
CA ALA A 44 7.72 -5.09 -11.39
C ALA A 44 6.89 -4.50 -12.53
N ASP A 45 6.11 -5.36 -13.21
CA ASP A 45 5.20 -4.95 -14.29
C ASP A 45 4.13 -3.97 -13.80
N GLY A 46 3.52 -4.23 -12.63
CA GLY A 46 2.42 -3.41 -12.12
C GLY A 46 2.86 -2.03 -11.62
N ILE A 47 4.02 -1.95 -10.98
CA ILE A 47 4.49 -0.74 -10.27
C ILE A 47 5.50 0.07 -11.11
N ASP A 48 5.87 -0.44 -12.29
CA ASP A 48 6.87 0.15 -13.20
C ASP A 48 8.24 0.28 -12.53
N LEU A 49 8.73 -0.85 -11.99
CA LEU A 49 10.07 -1.00 -11.42
C LEU A 49 10.76 -2.18 -12.09
N SER A 50 12.09 -2.19 -12.11
CA SER A 50 12.81 -3.40 -12.54
C SER A 50 12.64 -4.53 -11.52
N GLU A 51 12.61 -5.78 -12.00
CA GLU A 51 12.59 -6.97 -11.13
C GLU A 51 13.72 -6.94 -10.09
N GLN A 52 14.90 -6.44 -10.47
CA GLN A 52 16.04 -6.31 -9.56
C GLN A 52 15.74 -5.33 -8.40
N GLN A 53 15.13 -4.18 -8.70
CA GLN A 53 14.75 -3.21 -7.66
C GLN A 53 13.68 -3.79 -6.72
N VAL A 54 12.70 -4.50 -7.28
CA VAL A 54 11.64 -5.15 -6.50
C VAL A 54 12.23 -6.24 -5.61
N GLU A 55 13.06 -7.13 -6.15
CA GLU A 55 13.74 -8.18 -5.38
C GLU A 55 14.56 -7.56 -4.24
N ASP A 56 15.45 -6.62 -4.56
CA ASP A 56 16.31 -5.95 -3.57
C ASP A 56 15.52 -5.30 -2.44
N THR A 57 14.35 -4.74 -2.77
CA THR A 57 13.45 -4.13 -1.79
C THR A 57 12.79 -5.18 -0.92
N ILE A 58 12.23 -6.23 -1.52
CA ILE A 58 11.51 -7.29 -0.82
C ILE A 58 12.42 -8.04 0.14
N ILE A 59 13.62 -8.45 -0.28
CA ILE A 59 14.55 -9.19 0.60
C ILE A 59 15.05 -8.34 1.78
N SER A 60 15.01 -7.02 1.62
CA SER A 60 15.37 -6.07 2.67
C SER A 60 14.20 -5.70 3.59
N ASP A 61 12.97 -6.13 3.27
CA ASP A 61 11.77 -5.80 4.03
C ASP A 61 11.69 -6.61 5.34
N ASP A 62 11.26 -5.97 6.42
CA ASP A 62 11.16 -6.61 7.74
C ASP A 62 10.07 -7.68 7.77
N LYS A 63 9.04 -7.55 6.93
CA LYS A 63 7.90 -8.45 6.81
C LYS A 63 8.04 -9.48 5.68
N PHE A 64 9.26 -9.72 5.20
CA PHE A 64 9.57 -10.75 4.18
C PHE A 64 8.90 -12.11 4.47
N GLN A 65 8.85 -12.52 5.74
CA GLN A 65 8.26 -13.79 6.17
C GLN A 65 6.77 -13.95 5.79
N LEU A 66 6.05 -12.86 5.55
CA LEU A 66 4.65 -12.92 5.09
C LEU A 66 4.51 -13.59 3.72
N ILE A 67 5.57 -13.55 2.89
CA ILE A 67 5.58 -14.24 1.59
C ILE A 67 5.52 -15.76 1.80
N GLU A 68 6.32 -16.30 2.72
CA GLU A 68 6.28 -17.73 3.02
C GLU A 68 4.96 -18.14 3.68
N GLN A 69 4.40 -17.30 4.55
CA GLN A 69 3.07 -17.54 5.12
C GLN A 69 1.97 -17.51 4.06
N PHE A 70 2.11 -16.71 3.01
CA PHE A 70 1.21 -16.70 1.87
C PHE A 70 1.32 -17.99 1.05
N PHE A 71 2.52 -18.55 0.90
CA PHE A 71 2.73 -19.80 0.17
C PHE A 71 2.34 -21.07 0.93
N ALA A 72 2.31 -21.01 2.27
CA ALA A 72 2.00 -22.17 3.11
C ALA A 72 0.60 -22.78 2.82
N PRO A 73 0.40 -24.07 3.14
CA PRO A 73 -0.94 -24.66 3.16
C PRO A 73 -1.80 -23.93 4.21
N ASN A 74 -3.07 -23.65 3.88
CA ASN A 74 -3.94 -22.76 4.67
C ASN A 74 -3.28 -21.40 4.99
N GLY A 75 -2.45 -20.92 4.07
CA GLY A 75 -1.69 -19.70 4.22
C GLY A 75 -2.52 -18.43 4.14
N LEU A 76 -1.84 -17.29 4.16
CA LEU A 76 -2.49 -15.98 4.01
C LEU A 76 -3.27 -15.92 2.69
N LYS A 77 -4.53 -15.50 2.75
CA LYS A 77 -5.38 -15.34 1.55
C LYS A 77 -5.01 -14.10 0.72
N LYS A 78 -4.30 -13.16 1.34
CA LYS A 78 -3.85 -11.92 0.73
C LYS A 78 -2.41 -11.61 1.15
N LEU A 79 -1.66 -11.04 0.21
CA LEU A 79 -0.36 -10.44 0.45
C LEU A 79 -0.38 -9.03 -0.16
N LEU A 80 -0.07 -8.01 0.64
CA LEU A 80 -0.23 -6.60 0.26
C LEU A 80 1.11 -5.88 0.21
N PHE A 81 1.25 -5.03 -0.79
CA PHE A 81 2.41 -4.18 -1.02
C PHE A 81 1.95 -2.75 -1.26
N PHE A 82 2.55 -1.81 -0.55
CA PHE A 82 2.36 -0.39 -0.82
C PHE A 82 3.58 0.17 -1.54
N TYR A 83 3.31 0.97 -2.56
CA TYR A 83 4.28 1.80 -3.24
C TYR A 83 3.85 3.26 -3.17
N GLN A 84 4.45 4.00 -2.26
CA GLN A 84 4.04 5.36 -1.96
C GLN A 84 5.20 6.20 -1.43
N ASP A 85 5.03 7.51 -1.43
CA ASP A 85 5.98 8.43 -0.84
C ASP A 85 6.04 8.23 0.67
N ILE A 86 7.26 8.02 1.17
CA ILE A 86 7.53 8.01 2.60
C ILE A 86 8.32 9.26 2.98
N LEU A 87 7.84 9.98 3.99
CA LEU A 87 8.66 10.97 4.66
C LEU A 87 9.74 10.21 5.41
N GLN A 88 11.00 10.32 4.98
CA GLN A 88 12.12 9.77 5.73
C GLN A 88 12.16 10.46 7.10
N GLN A 89 11.56 9.83 8.11
CA GLN A 89 11.84 10.21 9.49
C GLN A 89 13.31 9.92 9.72
N LYS A 90 14.05 10.98 10.06
CA LYS A 90 15.48 10.96 10.41
C LYS A 90 15.72 9.94 11.53
N SER A 91 15.88 8.66 11.20
CA SER A 91 16.31 7.68 12.17
C SER A 91 17.72 7.17 11.91
N ASN A 92 18.22 7.06 10.67
CA ASN A 92 19.61 6.58 10.45
C ASN A 92 20.25 6.91 9.07
N ALA A 93 20.10 8.12 8.52
CA ALA A 93 20.85 8.51 7.32
C ALA A 93 22.09 9.36 7.68
N SER A 94 23.25 8.72 7.55
CA SER A 94 24.57 9.29 7.26
C SER A 94 24.59 10.77 6.92
N LEU A 95 25.20 11.57 7.81
CA LEU A 95 25.65 12.92 7.53
C LEU A 95 26.65 12.85 6.36
N ARG A 96 26.19 13.12 5.14
CA ARG A 96 27.09 13.60 4.09
C ARG A 96 27.65 14.95 4.57
N PRO A 97 28.93 15.28 4.30
CA PRO A 97 29.55 16.51 4.82
C PRO A 97 28.95 17.79 4.23
N ASP A 98 28.09 17.66 3.23
CA ASP A 98 27.52 18.79 2.51
C ASP A 98 26.06 18.96 2.94
N GLY A 99 25.77 20.08 3.61
CA GLY A 99 24.55 20.36 4.39
C GLY A 99 23.26 20.54 3.58
N SER A 100 23.10 19.85 2.45
CA SER A 100 21.87 19.84 1.65
C SER A 100 20.96 18.68 2.05
N THR A 101 20.15 18.86 3.09
CA THR A 101 19.05 17.94 3.39
C THR A 101 17.87 18.23 2.47
N ASN A 102 17.95 17.77 1.22
CA ASN A 102 16.76 17.68 0.37
C ASN A 102 15.89 16.55 0.92
N ASN A 103 14.96 16.88 1.82
CA ASN A 103 13.88 15.98 2.26
C ASN A 103 12.86 15.85 1.12
N LEU A 104 13.28 15.35 -0.04
CA LEU A 104 12.35 15.02 -1.10
C LEU A 104 11.62 13.72 -0.71
N PRO A 105 10.29 13.67 -0.84
CA PRO A 105 9.55 12.42 -0.70
C PRO A 105 10.15 11.39 -1.67
N GLN A 106 10.46 10.21 -1.16
CA GLN A 106 10.95 9.11 -1.98
C GLN A 106 9.90 8.01 -1.98
N LYS A 107 9.48 7.58 -3.18
CA LYS A 107 8.63 6.40 -3.32
C LYS A 107 9.35 5.17 -2.79
N LYS A 108 8.68 4.42 -1.93
CA LYS A 108 9.18 3.16 -1.37
C LYS A 108 8.14 2.08 -1.55
N LEU A 109 8.60 0.91 -2.02
CA LEU A 109 7.87 -0.34 -2.00
C LEU A 109 8.09 -1.05 -0.65
N PHE A 110 7.04 -1.54 -0.02
CA PHE A 110 7.15 -2.34 1.22
C PHE A 110 5.94 -3.25 1.42
N ILE A 111 6.15 -4.32 2.21
CA ILE A 111 5.11 -5.28 2.57
C ILE A 111 4.31 -4.73 3.77
N THR A 112 2.99 -4.86 3.73
CA THR A 112 2.06 -4.35 4.75
C THR A 112 0.94 -5.35 5.08
N MET A 113 0.35 -5.21 6.28
CA MET A 113 -0.89 -5.88 6.67
C MET A 113 -2.15 -5.04 6.37
N GLY A 114 -1.97 -3.77 5.98
CA GLY A 114 -3.03 -2.82 5.64
C GLY A 114 -3.79 -2.23 6.82
N SER A 115 -3.32 -2.44 8.06
CA SER A 115 -4.01 -2.03 9.29
C SER A 115 -3.34 -0.89 10.05
N THR A 116 -2.07 -0.63 9.77
CA THR A 116 -1.22 0.24 10.62
C THR A 116 -0.64 1.43 9.87
N GLU A 117 -0.57 1.38 8.54
CA GLU A 117 0.04 2.42 7.72
C GLU A 117 -1.03 3.29 7.03
N ASP A 118 -0.81 4.61 7.03
CA ASP A 118 -1.53 5.52 6.15
C ASP A 118 -1.24 5.14 4.69
N PHE A 119 -2.28 5.09 3.87
CA PHE A 119 -2.17 4.69 2.47
C PHE A 119 -2.51 5.85 1.54
N ARG A 120 -1.56 6.24 0.68
CA ARG A 120 -1.68 7.41 -0.22
C ARG A 120 -1.06 7.21 -1.60
N GLY A 121 -0.64 6.00 -1.94
CA GLY A 121 -0.03 5.69 -3.25
C GLY A 121 -0.68 4.49 -3.91
N THR A 122 0.13 3.60 -4.43
CA THR A 122 -0.31 2.40 -5.13
C THR A 122 -0.35 1.21 -4.18
N CYS A 123 -1.45 0.47 -4.17
CA CYS A 123 -1.59 -0.80 -3.47
C CYS A 123 -1.56 -1.91 -4.51
N ALA A 124 -0.52 -2.74 -4.46
CA ALA A 124 -0.43 -3.96 -5.23
C ALA A 124 -0.69 -5.15 -4.30
N PHE A 125 -1.44 -6.14 -4.76
CA PHE A 125 -1.86 -7.24 -3.92
C PHE A 125 -1.93 -8.55 -4.69
N PHE A 126 -1.68 -9.64 -3.95
CA PHE A 126 -1.87 -10.99 -4.43
C PHE A 126 -2.97 -11.65 -3.62
N LEU A 127 -3.91 -12.30 -4.30
CA LEU A 127 -4.98 -13.08 -3.70
C LEU A 127 -4.87 -14.54 -4.12
N ARG A 128 -5.19 -15.43 -3.19
CA ARG A 128 -5.40 -16.84 -3.46
C ARG A 128 -6.75 -17.26 -2.90
N THR A 129 -7.47 -18.08 -3.65
CA THR A 129 -8.81 -18.56 -3.26
C THR A 129 -8.76 -19.93 -2.59
N SER A 130 -7.81 -20.78 -2.97
CA SER A 130 -7.61 -22.11 -2.41
C SER A 130 -6.81 -22.11 -1.10
N ASP A 131 -6.88 -23.22 -0.35
CA ASP A 131 -6.06 -23.53 0.82
C ASP A 131 -4.83 -24.40 0.50
N GLU A 132 -4.64 -24.73 -0.78
CA GLU A 132 -3.54 -25.57 -1.27
C GLU A 132 -2.17 -24.90 -1.12
N VAL A 133 -1.11 -25.67 -0.90
CA VAL A 133 0.25 -25.09 -0.85
C VAL A 133 0.60 -24.43 -2.19
N ILE A 134 1.17 -23.22 -2.16
CA ILE A 134 1.66 -22.56 -3.36
C ILE A 134 3.06 -23.10 -3.68
N THR A 135 3.18 -23.63 -4.89
CA THR A 135 4.37 -24.25 -5.46
C THR A 135 4.78 -23.48 -6.72
N ALA A 136 6.02 -23.66 -7.16
CA ALA A 136 6.50 -23.01 -8.39
C ALA A 136 5.70 -23.42 -9.64
N SER A 137 5.05 -24.60 -9.63
CA SER A 137 4.26 -25.10 -10.75
C SER A 137 2.80 -24.59 -10.76
N ASN A 138 2.23 -24.24 -9.60
CA ASN A 138 0.82 -23.81 -9.51
C ASN A 138 0.65 -22.30 -9.29
N VAL A 139 1.72 -21.55 -8.96
CA VAL A 139 1.63 -20.15 -8.56
C VAL A 139 0.88 -19.27 -9.57
N SER A 140 1.05 -19.50 -10.86
CA SER A 140 0.38 -18.72 -11.91
C SER A 140 -1.13 -19.00 -12.04
N GLN A 141 -1.59 -20.14 -11.54
CA GLN A 141 -3.01 -20.53 -11.56
C GLN A 141 -3.70 -20.19 -10.23
N GLU A 142 -3.00 -20.37 -9.12
CA GLU A 142 -3.55 -20.19 -7.77
C GLU A 142 -3.51 -18.74 -7.29
N VAL A 143 -2.60 -17.93 -7.83
CA VAL A 143 -2.34 -16.57 -7.36
C VAL A 143 -2.76 -15.53 -8.38
N ASN A 144 -3.75 -14.73 -7.98
CA ASN A 144 -4.25 -13.59 -8.73
C ASN A 144 -3.52 -12.33 -8.27
N PHE A 145 -3.03 -11.54 -9.24
CA PHE A 145 -2.44 -10.23 -8.98
C PHE A 145 -3.46 -9.13 -9.28
N GLY A 146 -3.51 -8.13 -8.42
CA GLY A 146 -4.31 -6.93 -8.64
C GLY A 146 -3.61 -5.70 -8.10
N MET A 147 -4.04 -4.54 -8.59
CA MET A 147 -3.48 -3.25 -8.18
C MET A 147 -4.57 -2.18 -8.15
N PHE A 148 -4.48 -1.30 -7.15
CA PHE A 148 -5.23 -0.06 -7.06
C PHE A 148 -4.27 1.12 -6.98
N ASP A 149 -4.42 2.07 -7.89
CA ASP A 149 -3.84 3.39 -7.69
C ASP A 149 -4.78 4.21 -6.80
N CYS A 150 -4.28 4.64 -5.65
CA CYS A 150 -5.02 5.42 -4.67
C CYS A 150 -4.33 6.75 -4.39
N THR A 151 -3.41 7.15 -5.27
CA THR A 151 -2.80 8.48 -5.25
C THR A 151 -3.90 9.55 -5.27
N ASN A 152 -3.68 10.66 -4.56
CA ASN A 152 -4.64 11.76 -4.43
C ASN A 152 -5.97 11.40 -3.76
N GLY A 153 -6.05 10.30 -3.00
CA GLY A 153 -7.27 9.91 -2.29
C GLY A 153 -8.27 9.14 -3.16
N ASN A 154 -7.86 8.71 -4.36
CA ASN A 154 -8.70 8.09 -5.36
C ASN A 154 -9.06 6.62 -5.08
N ILE A 155 -8.90 6.11 -3.86
CA ILE A 155 -9.23 4.71 -3.55
C ILE A 155 -10.68 4.35 -3.87
N LEU A 156 -11.62 5.24 -3.54
CA LEU A 156 -13.03 5.04 -3.84
C LEU A 156 -13.28 5.06 -5.35
N GLN A 157 -12.59 5.94 -6.07
CA GLN A 157 -12.66 6.01 -7.54
C GLN A 157 -12.10 4.75 -8.20
N GLY A 158 -10.95 4.25 -7.73
CA GLY A 158 -10.34 3.02 -8.22
C GLY A 158 -11.23 1.80 -7.98
N LEU A 159 -11.86 1.72 -6.81
CA LEU A 159 -12.81 0.66 -6.49
C LEU A 159 -14.11 0.77 -7.31
N GLU A 160 -14.66 1.97 -7.46
CA GLU A 160 -15.82 2.26 -8.31
C GLU A 160 -15.56 1.83 -9.75
N PHE A 161 -14.41 2.21 -10.31
CA PHE A 161 -13.99 1.84 -11.65
C PHE A 161 -13.85 0.32 -11.80
N PHE A 162 -13.14 -0.34 -10.87
CA PHE A 162 -12.95 -1.78 -10.90
C PHE A 162 -14.27 -2.54 -10.85
N LEU A 163 -15.18 -2.14 -9.96
CA LEU A 163 -16.48 -2.79 -9.84
C LEU A 163 -17.37 -2.53 -11.06
N SER A 164 -17.46 -1.28 -11.52
CA SER A 164 -18.34 -0.90 -12.64
C SER A 164 -17.85 -1.39 -14.00
N GLN A 165 -16.56 -1.28 -14.29
CA GLN A 165 -16.00 -1.54 -15.62
C GLN A 165 -15.48 -2.96 -15.79
N ILE A 166 -15.10 -3.64 -14.70
CA ILE A 166 -14.47 -4.95 -14.78
C ILE A 166 -15.36 -6.02 -14.14
N MET A 167 -15.65 -5.91 -12.84
CA MET A 167 -16.33 -6.99 -12.10
C MET A 167 -17.78 -7.17 -12.50
N ILE A 168 -18.59 -6.12 -12.55
CA ILE A 168 -20.02 -6.23 -12.90
C ILE A 168 -20.20 -6.81 -14.31
N PRO A 169 -19.49 -6.32 -15.35
CA PRO A 169 -19.55 -6.93 -16.69
C PRO A 169 -19.12 -8.40 -16.69
N ALA A 170 -18.05 -8.75 -15.96
CA ALA A 170 -17.60 -10.14 -15.85
C ALA A 170 -18.63 -11.05 -15.16
N LEU A 171 -19.25 -10.57 -14.08
CA LEU A 171 -20.32 -11.30 -13.40
C LEU A 171 -21.55 -11.45 -14.30
N LYS A 172 -21.92 -10.40 -15.05
CA LYS A 172 -23.04 -10.45 -16.01
C LYS A 172 -22.77 -11.35 -17.22
N SER A 173 -21.52 -11.61 -17.58
CA SER A 173 -21.17 -12.54 -18.67
C SER A 173 -20.94 -13.98 -18.18
N GLN A 174 -20.89 -14.19 -16.86
CA GLN A 174 -20.66 -15.49 -16.25
C GLN A 174 -21.77 -16.49 -16.59
N GLN A 175 -21.36 -17.62 -17.17
CA GLN A 175 -22.27 -18.71 -17.53
C GLN A 175 -22.44 -19.71 -16.37
N ASN A 176 -21.39 -19.89 -15.57
CA ASN A 176 -21.38 -20.87 -14.49
C ASN A 176 -21.48 -20.19 -13.12
N TRP A 177 -22.62 -20.38 -12.46
CA TRP A 177 -22.88 -19.90 -11.10
C TRP A 177 -22.84 -21.05 -10.07
N GLY A 178 -22.08 -22.11 -10.37
CA GLY A 178 -21.88 -23.26 -9.50
C GLY A 178 -23.17 -24.06 -9.31
N ALA A 179 -23.66 -24.12 -8.08
CA ALA A 179 -24.87 -24.87 -7.74
C ALA A 179 -26.14 -24.29 -8.38
N VAL A 180 -26.14 -23.00 -8.77
CA VAL A 180 -27.29 -22.32 -9.35
C VAL A 180 -27.30 -22.50 -10.87
N LYS A 181 -27.97 -23.55 -11.33
CA LYS A 181 -28.02 -23.94 -12.77
C LYS A 181 -28.76 -22.95 -13.66
N GLU A 182 -29.68 -22.18 -13.10
CA GLU A 182 -30.47 -21.17 -13.82
C GLU A 182 -29.67 -19.90 -14.14
N GLY A 183 -28.48 -19.74 -13.54
CA GLY A 183 -27.59 -18.60 -13.76
C GLY A 183 -28.32 -17.27 -13.62
N LEU A 184 -28.16 -16.38 -14.59
CA LEU A 184 -28.80 -15.06 -14.59
C LEU A 184 -30.33 -15.10 -14.57
N LYS A 185 -30.99 -16.22 -14.88
CA LYS A 185 -32.45 -16.29 -14.77
C LYS A 185 -32.93 -16.47 -13.33
N ASN A 186 -32.02 -16.83 -12.43
CA ASN A 186 -32.33 -17.02 -11.02
C ASN A 186 -32.51 -15.66 -10.31
N ASN A 187 -33.59 -15.53 -9.54
CA ASN A 187 -33.90 -14.28 -8.84
C ASN A 187 -32.80 -13.88 -7.83
N GLN A 188 -32.18 -14.84 -7.14
CA GLN A 188 -31.14 -14.54 -6.15
C GLN A 188 -29.88 -13.96 -6.81
N ILE A 189 -29.54 -14.43 -8.02
CA ILE A 189 -28.41 -13.89 -8.78
C ILE A 189 -28.72 -12.47 -9.27
N GLN A 190 -29.95 -12.22 -9.72
CA GLN A 190 -30.39 -10.88 -10.11
C GLN A 190 -30.38 -9.90 -8.93
N GLU A 191 -30.88 -10.31 -7.77
CA GLU A 191 -30.83 -9.52 -6.54
C GLU A 191 -29.39 -9.23 -6.10
N PHE A 192 -28.49 -10.21 -6.18
CA PHE A 192 -27.07 -10.02 -5.89
C PHE A 192 -26.44 -9.00 -6.83
N LEU A 193 -26.63 -9.14 -8.15
CA LEU A 193 -26.09 -8.21 -9.13
C LEU A 193 -26.64 -6.80 -8.93
N TYR A 194 -27.93 -6.68 -8.62
CA TYR A 194 -28.56 -5.41 -8.27
C TYR A 194 -27.96 -4.79 -7.01
N ALA A 195 -27.70 -5.59 -5.97
CA ALA A 195 -27.06 -5.12 -4.74
C ALA A 195 -25.62 -4.61 -4.99
N VAL A 196 -24.85 -5.31 -5.84
CA VAL A 196 -23.50 -4.87 -6.24
C VAL A 196 -23.57 -3.56 -7.04
N ASP A 197 -24.49 -3.43 -7.99
CA ASP A 197 -24.68 -2.22 -8.79
C ASP A 197 -25.07 -1.01 -7.90
N ARG A 198 -26.01 -1.22 -6.96
CA ARG A 198 -26.40 -0.22 -5.97
C ARG A 198 -25.25 0.18 -5.04
N PHE A 199 -24.40 -0.77 -4.66
CA PHE A 199 -23.22 -0.50 -3.86
C PHE A 199 -22.25 0.43 -4.62
N VAL A 200 -22.02 0.19 -5.91
CA VAL A 200 -21.22 1.08 -6.76
C VAL A 200 -21.82 2.47 -6.85
N GLY A 201 -23.14 2.60 -7.04
CA GLY A 201 -23.82 3.90 -7.03
C GLY A 201 -23.67 4.65 -5.69
N THR A 202 -23.67 3.92 -4.58
CA THR A 202 -23.45 4.48 -3.24
C THR A 202 -22.00 4.96 -3.06
N LEU A 203 -21.02 4.20 -3.58
CA LEU A 203 -19.61 4.62 -3.59
C LEU A 203 -19.41 5.90 -4.41
N SER A 204 -20.01 5.97 -5.61
CA SER A 204 -19.94 7.14 -6.49
C SER A 204 -20.51 8.39 -5.80
N SER A 205 -21.68 8.27 -5.19
CA SER A 205 -22.31 9.36 -4.43
C SER A 205 -21.45 9.79 -3.23
N SER A 206 -20.86 8.82 -2.52
CA SER A 206 -19.99 9.08 -1.36
C SER A 206 -18.71 9.80 -1.77
N ARG A 207 -18.12 9.44 -2.93
CA ARG A 207 -16.96 10.13 -3.51
C ARG A 207 -17.30 11.58 -3.84
N GLN A 208 -18.41 11.83 -4.55
CA GLN A 208 -18.90 13.18 -4.88
C GLN A 208 -19.03 14.04 -3.62
N ASN A 209 -19.67 13.50 -2.57
CA ASN A 209 -19.85 14.22 -1.31
C ASN A 209 -18.53 14.54 -0.59
N ILE A 210 -17.49 13.72 -0.76
CA ILE A 210 -16.16 13.97 -0.19
C ILE A 210 -15.43 15.05 -0.99
N GLU A 211 -15.54 15.04 -2.32
CA GLU A 211 -14.96 16.06 -3.21
C GLU A 211 -15.58 17.44 -2.99
N ASP A 212 -16.90 17.49 -2.76
CA ASP A 212 -17.64 18.73 -2.48
C ASP A 212 -17.42 19.28 -1.06
N LYS A 213 -16.59 18.61 -0.24
CA LYS A 213 -16.34 19.02 1.14
C LYS A 213 -15.42 20.24 1.21
N ILE A 214 -15.99 21.38 1.58
CA ILE A 214 -15.23 22.57 2.00
C ILE A 214 -14.51 22.25 3.31
N GLN A 215 -13.18 22.24 3.30
CA GLN A 215 -12.39 22.16 4.52
C GLN A 215 -12.30 23.56 5.15
N LEU A 216 -12.96 23.75 6.29
CA LEU A 216 -12.83 24.96 7.07
C LEU A 216 -11.44 24.98 7.74
N THR A 217 -10.58 25.87 7.28
CA THR A 217 -9.27 26.11 7.90
C THR A 217 -9.48 26.77 9.26
N LYS A 218 -8.76 26.32 10.30
CA LYS A 218 -8.66 27.10 11.54
C LYS A 218 -7.97 28.41 11.21
N VAL A 219 -8.72 29.50 11.32
CA VAL A 219 -8.17 30.85 11.26
C VAL A 219 -7.29 31.03 12.50
N ASP A 220 -6.03 31.40 12.32
CA ASP A 220 -5.16 31.75 13.44
C ASP A 220 -5.56 33.15 13.93
N ILE A 221 -6.49 33.18 14.87
CA ILE A 221 -7.08 34.40 15.44
C ILE A 221 -5.98 35.30 16.02
N ASP A 222 -4.87 34.74 16.50
CA ASP A 222 -3.74 35.49 17.05
C ASP A 222 -3.14 36.49 16.06
N VAL A 223 -3.11 36.16 14.77
CA VAL A 223 -2.57 37.06 13.73
C VAL A 223 -3.47 38.29 13.55
N TYR A 224 -4.78 38.12 13.68
CA TYR A 224 -5.75 39.21 13.56
C TYR A 224 -5.85 40.03 14.85
N VAL A 225 -5.78 39.38 16.01
CA VAL A 225 -5.86 40.04 17.32
C VAL A 225 -4.60 40.85 17.63
N ARG A 226 -3.41 40.42 17.19
CA ARG A 226 -2.16 41.19 17.40
C ARG A 226 -2.11 42.51 16.63
N ASN A 227 -2.94 42.67 15.60
CA ASN A 227 -3.02 43.87 14.78
C ASN A 227 -4.05 44.89 15.32
N LEU A 228 -4.82 44.54 16.35
CA LEU A 228 -5.78 45.43 17.03
C LEU A 228 -5.10 46.05 18.26
N GLN A 229 -4.37 47.15 18.07
CA GLN A 229 -3.58 47.77 19.15
C GLN A 229 -4.26 48.99 19.78
N ASN A 230 -5.23 49.61 19.10
CA ASN A 230 -5.92 50.80 19.60
C ASN A 230 -7.46 50.64 19.54
N PRO A 231 -8.23 51.40 20.36
CA PRO A 231 -9.69 51.27 20.42
C PRO A 231 -10.42 51.51 19.10
N SER A 232 -9.85 52.32 18.20
CA SER A 232 -10.39 52.62 16.87
C SER A 232 -10.31 51.42 15.91
N ASP A 233 -9.33 50.52 16.08
CA ASP A 233 -9.16 49.33 15.23
C ASP A 233 -10.35 48.35 15.36
N TYR A 234 -11.04 48.36 16.51
CA TYR A 234 -12.22 47.52 16.76
C TYR A 234 -13.48 47.99 16.02
N ILE A 235 -13.53 49.25 15.58
CA ILE A 235 -14.69 49.83 14.90
C ILE A 235 -14.71 49.45 13.40
N THR A 236 -13.53 49.15 12.82
CA THR A 236 -13.40 48.81 11.38
C THR A 236 -13.41 47.29 11.12
N ALA A 237 -13.34 46.46 12.16
CA ALA A 237 -13.31 44.99 12.07
C ALA A 237 -14.69 44.31 12.21
N GLY A 238 -15.78 45.10 12.22
CA GLY A 238 -17.18 44.63 12.31
C GLY A 238 -17.88 44.52 10.97
#